data_AF-A0A2E9KY25-F1
#
_entry.id   AF-A0A2E9KY25-F1
#
_cell.length_a   1.000
_cell.length_b   1.000
_cell.length_c   1.000
_cell.angle_alpha   90.00
_cell.angle_beta   90.00
_cell.angle_gamma   90.00
#
_symmetry.space_group_name_H-M   'P 1'
#
loop_
_entity.id
_entity.type
_entity.pdbx_description
1 polymer ?
#
loop_
_entity_poly.entity_id
_entity_poly.type
_entity_poly.pdbx_seq_one_letter_code
_entity_poly.pdbx_strand_id
1 'polypeptide(L)'
;MDKFIYESTISDEICDGLIDFYNTSDQFQKHAGQISNRKAESNDKESTDLSIPVNFVEFDKRLDAYFECLHQKFVSYFDKFEQARLPCKISEVFNIQWYPKGGGYKIWHFERTNNKH
;
A
#
# COMPACT_ATOMS: atom_id res chain seq x y z
N MET A 1 27.19 -14.24 1.56
CA MET A 1 26.61 -13.41 0.49
C MET A 1 25.31 -12.88 1.03
N ASP A 2 25.27 -11.61 1.42
CA ASP A 2 24.04 -10.99 1.88
C ASP A 2 23.07 -10.89 0.70
N LYS A 3 21.86 -11.42 0.89
CA LYS A 3 20.77 -11.21 -0.06
C LYS A 3 20.30 -9.76 0.13
N PHE A 4 19.98 -9.05 -0.95
CA PHE A 4 19.36 -7.70 -0.90
C PHE A 4 17.89 -7.73 -0.41
N ILE A 5 17.55 -8.71 0.42
CA ILE A 5 16.25 -8.87 1.04
C ILE A 5 16.41 -8.43 2.49
N TYR A 6 15.63 -7.44 2.89
CA TYR A 6 15.55 -6.97 4.27
C TYR A 6 14.15 -7.24 4.78
N GLU A 7 14.09 -7.82 5.96
CA GLU A 7 12.84 -8.12 6.65
C GLU A 7 12.72 -7.21 7.86
N SER A 8 11.53 -6.68 8.06
CA SER A 8 11.17 -5.90 9.25
C SER A 8 9.72 -6.19 9.61
N THR A 9 9.30 -5.76 10.79
CA THR A 9 7.97 -6.01 11.33
C THR A 9 7.31 -4.70 11.72
N ILE A 10 6.01 -4.62 11.46
CA ILE A 10 5.10 -3.60 11.97
C ILE A 10 4.27 -4.28 13.06
N SER A 11 4.00 -3.59 14.17
CA SER A 11 3.25 -4.19 15.27
C SER A 11 1.80 -4.47 14.88
N ASP A 12 1.22 -5.51 15.47
CA ASP A 12 -0.18 -5.88 15.23
C ASP A 12 -1.13 -4.72 15.51
N GLU A 13 -0.87 -3.92 16.56
CA GLU A 13 -1.66 -2.72 16.89
C GLU A 13 -1.73 -1.70 15.73
N ILE A 14 -0.61 -1.47 15.03
CA ILE A 14 -0.58 -0.55 13.89
C ILE A 14 -1.34 -1.17 12.70
N CYS A 15 -1.16 -2.47 12.46
CA CYS A 15 -1.89 -3.21 11.42
C CYS A 15 -3.41 -3.19 11.68
N ASP A 16 -3.82 -3.41 12.93
CA ASP A 16 -5.21 -3.34 13.36
C ASP A 16 -5.77 -1.93 13.19
N GLY A 17 -4.97 -0.88 13.42
CA GLY A 17 -5.33 0.51 13.13
C GLY A 17 -5.66 0.74 11.65
N LEU A 18 -4.91 0.15 10.71
CA LEU A 18 -5.24 0.23 9.28
C LEU A 18 -6.52 -0.52 8.93
N ILE A 19 -6.75 -1.68 9.55
CA ILE A 19 -7.98 -2.47 9.35
C ILE A 19 -9.18 -1.70 9.89
N ASP A 20 -9.04 -1.10 11.07
CA ASP A 20 -10.07 -0.26 11.68
C ASP A 20 -10.37 0.97 10.81
N PHE A 21 -9.34 1.67 10.31
CA PHE A 21 -9.50 2.77 9.36
C PHE A 21 -10.30 2.33 8.14
N TYR A 22 -9.89 1.22 7.51
CA TYR A 22 -10.56 0.68 6.33
C TYR A 22 -12.03 0.35 6.61
N ASN A 23 -12.36 -0.19 7.78
CA ASN A 23 -13.71 -0.62 8.10
C ASN A 23 -14.64 0.52 8.54
N THR A 24 -14.11 1.54 9.21
CA THR A 24 -14.91 2.54 9.92
C THR A 24 -14.88 3.94 9.30
N SER A 25 -13.87 4.26 8.50
CA SER A 25 -13.77 5.58 7.86
C SER A 25 -14.83 5.76 6.78
N ASP A 26 -15.49 6.92 6.79
CA ASP A 26 -16.50 7.36 5.81
C ASP A 26 -15.96 8.43 4.84
N GLN A 27 -14.70 8.82 4.99
CA GLN A 27 -14.05 9.90 4.25
C GLN A 27 -13.85 9.55 2.77
N PHE A 28 -13.71 8.26 2.46
CA PHE A 28 -13.46 7.76 1.11
C PHE A 28 -14.42 6.61 0.80
N GLN A 29 -14.83 6.54 -0.47
CA GLN A 29 -15.74 5.49 -0.92
C GLN A 29 -14.95 4.27 -1.36
N LYS A 30 -15.28 3.11 -0.78
CA LYS A 30 -14.80 1.81 -1.24
C LYS A 30 -15.32 1.53 -2.65
N HIS A 31 -14.49 0.91 -3.47
CA HIS A 31 -14.87 0.52 -4.82
C HIS A 31 -14.35 -0.87 -5.17
N ALA A 32 -14.97 -1.50 -6.17
CA ALA A 32 -14.43 -2.74 -6.71
C ALA A 32 -13.02 -2.52 -7.27
N GLY A 33 -12.18 -3.55 -7.16
CA GLY A 33 -10.82 -3.55 -7.72
C GLY A 33 -10.79 -3.11 -9.19
N GLN A 34 -9.78 -2.33 -9.53
CA GLN A 34 -9.54 -1.87 -10.90
C GLN A 34 -8.22 -2.43 -11.44
N ILE A 35 -8.15 -2.59 -12.76
CA ILE A 35 -6.96 -2.98 -13.52
C ILE A 35 -6.71 -1.88 -14.55
N SER A 36 -5.63 -1.10 -14.36
CA SER A 36 -5.35 0.07 -15.19
C SER A 36 -6.61 0.95 -15.30
N ASN A 37 -7.04 1.30 -16.51
CA ASN A 37 -8.20 2.16 -16.76
C ASN A 37 -9.53 1.41 -16.92
N ARG A 38 -9.60 0.11 -16.58
CA ARG A 38 -10.83 -0.67 -16.65
C ARG A 38 -11.22 -1.26 -15.31
N LYS A 39 -12.54 -1.47 -15.14
CA LYS A 39 -13.07 -2.27 -14.05
C LYS A 39 -12.50 -3.69 -14.17
N ALA A 40 -12.06 -4.26 -13.06
CA ALA A 40 -11.62 -5.65 -13.05
C ALA A 40 -12.83 -6.57 -13.22
N GLU A 41 -12.69 -7.58 -14.07
CA GLU A 41 -13.55 -8.76 -14.02
C GLU A 41 -13.07 -9.65 -12.86
N SER A 42 -13.98 -10.37 -12.20
CA SER A 42 -13.66 -11.19 -11.01
C SER A 42 -12.61 -12.27 -11.25
N ASN A 43 -12.47 -12.72 -12.51
CA ASN A 43 -11.43 -13.66 -12.93
C ASN A 43 -10.04 -13.01 -13.04
N ASP A 44 -9.98 -11.70 -13.24
CA ASP A 44 -8.72 -10.97 -13.38
C ASP A 44 -8.26 -10.40 -12.03
N LYS A 45 -9.18 -9.73 -11.33
CA LYS A 45 -8.95 -9.19 -9.98
C LYS A 45 -10.26 -9.11 -9.22
N GLU A 46 -10.23 -9.56 -7.98
CA GLU A 46 -11.38 -9.55 -7.07
C GLU A 46 -10.94 -8.97 -5.73
N SER A 47 -11.24 -7.69 -5.52
CA SER A 47 -10.92 -6.94 -4.30
C SER A 47 -11.91 -5.81 -4.07
N THR A 48 -11.92 -5.30 -2.84
CA THR A 48 -12.54 -4.02 -2.49
C THR A 48 -11.44 -3.04 -2.08
N ASP A 49 -11.25 -2.02 -2.90
CA ASP A 49 -10.15 -1.08 -2.81
C ASP A 49 -10.64 0.24 -2.19
N LEU A 50 -9.75 0.90 -1.46
CA LEU A 50 -9.92 2.24 -0.91
C LEU A 50 -8.72 3.09 -1.33
N SER A 51 -8.95 4.08 -2.18
CA SER A 51 -7.92 4.98 -2.70
C SER A 51 -7.86 6.26 -1.85
N ILE A 52 -6.69 6.59 -1.32
CA ILE A 52 -6.52 7.65 -0.31
C ILE A 52 -5.39 8.59 -0.75
N PRO A 53 -5.61 9.92 -0.83
CA PRO A 53 -4.55 10.90 -1.01
C PRO A 53 -3.55 10.84 0.14
N VAL A 54 -2.24 10.82 -0.15
CA VAL A 54 -1.19 10.66 0.87
C VAL A 54 -1.16 11.80 1.88
N ASN A 55 -1.58 13.01 1.47
CA ASN A 55 -1.70 14.14 2.38
C ASN A 55 -2.82 13.95 3.41
N PHE A 56 -3.76 13.03 3.22
CA PHE A 56 -4.81 12.77 4.21
C PHE A 56 -4.27 12.11 5.50
N VAL A 57 -3.07 11.53 5.45
CA VAL A 57 -2.43 10.85 6.59
C VAL A 57 -2.38 11.76 7.83
N GLU A 58 -2.17 13.06 7.65
CA GLU A 58 -2.09 14.03 8.77
C GLU A 58 -3.40 14.21 9.55
N PHE A 59 -4.53 13.77 9.00
CA PHE A 59 -5.85 13.91 9.62
C PHE A 59 -6.34 12.64 10.33
N ASP A 60 -5.64 11.51 10.20
CA ASP A 60 -6.02 10.25 10.84
C ASP A 60 -4.83 9.57 11.52
N LYS A 61 -4.89 9.49 12.85
CA LYS A 61 -3.81 8.94 13.69
C LYS A 61 -3.46 7.48 13.36
N ARG A 62 -4.40 6.69 12.84
CA ARG A 62 -4.17 5.29 12.47
C ARG A 62 -3.28 5.21 11.23
N LEU A 63 -3.53 6.09 10.26
CA LEU A 63 -2.70 6.23 9.07
C LEU A 63 -1.33 6.82 9.43
N ASP A 64 -1.31 7.89 10.22
CA ASP A 64 -0.08 8.55 10.68
C ASP A 64 0.87 7.56 11.36
N ALA A 65 0.37 6.76 12.31
CA ALA A 65 1.15 5.74 13.00
C ALA A 65 1.76 4.69 12.05
N TYR A 66 1.01 4.28 11.02
CA TYR A 66 1.53 3.36 10.01
C TYR A 66 2.63 3.99 9.16
N PHE A 67 2.43 5.22 8.69
CA PHE A 67 3.39 5.91 7.82
C PHE A 67 4.69 6.26 8.55
N GLU A 68 4.62 6.65 9.82
CA GLU A 68 5.78 6.87 10.68
C GLU A 68 6.58 5.56 10.83
N CYS A 69 5.91 4.45 11.14
CA CYS A 69 6.56 3.14 11.27
C CYS A 69 7.18 2.68 9.94
N LEU A 70 6.45 2.83 8.83
CA LEU A 70 6.91 2.50 7.49
C LEU A 70 8.16 3.31 7.12
N HIS A 71 8.17 4.62 7.41
CA HIS A 71 9.33 5.47 7.15
C HIS A 71 10.55 4.99 7.93
N GLN A 72 10.42 4.71 9.22
CA GLN A 72 11.51 4.20 10.05
C GLN A 72 12.06 2.87 9.52
N LYS A 73 11.19 1.93 9.12
CA LYS A 73 11.63 0.64 8.56
C LYS A 73 12.32 0.83 7.21
N PHE A 74 11.80 1.72 6.38
CA PHE A 74 12.36 2.04 5.09
C PHE A 74 13.74 2.73 5.19
N VAL A 75 13.94 3.62 6.16
CA VAL A 75 15.27 4.20 6.44
C VAL A 75 16.26 3.11 6.90
N SER A 76 15.82 2.21 7.79
CA SER A 76 16.68 1.12 8.28
C SER A 76 17.16 0.17 7.18
N TYR A 77 16.40 0.04 6.09
CA TYR A 77 16.85 -0.68 4.89
C TYR A 77 18.09 -0.02 4.28
N PHE A 78 18.08 1.31 4.11
CA PHE A 78 19.21 2.03 3.54
C PHE A 78 20.41 2.13 4.49
N ASP A 79 20.18 2.08 5.80
CA ASP A 79 21.27 2.01 6.76
C ASP A 79 22.04 0.68 6.63
N LYS A 80 21.34 -0.42 6.30
CA LYS A 80 21.96 -1.72 6.02
C LYS A 80 22.56 -1.80 4.60
N PHE A 81 21.88 -1.23 3.62
CA PHE A 81 22.23 -1.31 2.20
C PHE A 81 22.43 0.08 1.63
N GLU A 82 23.48 0.77 2.08
CA GLU A 82 23.74 2.16 1.68
C GLU A 82 23.89 2.32 0.16
N GLN A 83 24.46 1.32 -0.53
CA GLN A 83 24.61 1.36 -1.99
C GLN A 83 23.26 1.28 -2.73
N ALA A 84 22.19 0.86 -2.07
CA ALA A 84 20.83 0.84 -2.62
C ALA A 84 20.07 2.16 -2.38
N ARG A 85 20.67 3.13 -1.67
CA ARG A 85 20.02 4.42 -1.37
C ARG A 85 19.77 5.20 -2.65
N LEU A 86 18.51 5.55 -2.87
CA LEU A 86 18.04 6.29 -4.04
C LEU A 86 17.02 7.35 -3.60
N PRO A 87 16.91 8.49 -4.31
CA PRO A 87 15.82 9.43 -4.10
C PRO A 87 14.48 8.75 -4.35
N CYS A 88 13.62 8.74 -3.34
CA CYS A 88 12.33 8.08 -3.37
C CYS A 88 11.31 8.90 -2.61
N LYS A 89 10.05 8.78 -3.03
CA LYS A 89 8.90 9.37 -2.36
C LYS A 89 7.74 8.39 -2.39
N ILE A 90 6.83 8.54 -1.45
CA ILE A 90 5.55 7.83 -1.50
C ILE A 90 4.69 8.45 -2.62
N SER A 91 3.90 7.63 -3.29
CA SER A 91 2.94 8.08 -4.31
C SER A 91 1.93 9.07 -3.71
N GLU A 92 1.45 10.01 -4.52
CA GLU A 92 0.44 11.02 -4.11
C GLU A 92 -0.89 10.38 -3.67
N VAL A 93 -1.17 9.16 -4.15
CA VAL A 93 -2.31 8.34 -3.75
C VAL A 93 -1.80 6.93 -3.42
N PHE A 94 -2.27 6.37 -2.32
CA PHE A 94 -2.04 4.99 -1.92
C PHE A 94 -3.37 4.23 -1.77
N ASN A 95 -3.30 2.91 -1.82
CA ASN A 95 -4.47 2.04 -1.76
C ASN A 95 -4.41 1.11 -0.55
N ILE A 96 -5.56 0.93 0.11
CA ILE A 96 -5.80 -0.23 0.96
C ILE A 96 -6.70 -1.19 0.18
N GLN A 97 -6.25 -2.43 -0.02
CA GLN A 97 -6.95 -3.42 -0.82
C GLN A 97 -7.34 -4.62 0.04
N TRP A 98 -8.64 -4.86 0.18
CA TRP A 98 -9.15 -6.04 0.86
C TRP A 98 -9.51 -7.13 -0.17
N TYR A 99 -9.06 -8.35 0.09
CA TYR A 99 -9.33 -9.50 -0.76
C TYR A 99 -10.23 -10.49 0.00
N PRO A 100 -11.40 -10.88 -0.56
CA PRO A 100 -12.19 -11.95 0.01
C PRO A 100 -11.43 -13.29 -0.08
N LYS A 101 -11.89 -14.31 0.65
CA LYS A 101 -11.33 -15.66 0.56
C LYS A 101 -11.43 -16.17 -0.89
N GLY A 102 -10.27 -16.48 -1.51
CA GLY A 102 -10.20 -16.89 -2.91
C GLY A 102 -10.16 -15.73 -3.93
N GLY A 103 -10.30 -14.49 -3.46
CA GLY A 103 -10.02 -13.28 -4.23
C GLY A 103 -8.52 -13.07 -4.44
N GLY A 104 -8.17 -12.01 -5.15
CA GLY A 104 -6.77 -11.72 -5.51
C GLY A 104 -6.65 -10.99 -6.83
N TYR A 105 -5.43 -10.55 -7.17
CA TYR A 105 -5.06 -10.15 -8.53
C TYR A 105 -4.47 -11.39 -9.23
N LYS A 106 -5.24 -12.00 -10.13
CA LYS A 106 -5.04 -13.38 -10.60
C LYS A 106 -4.26 -13.47 -11.92
N ILE A 107 -4.05 -12.35 -12.60
CA ILE A 107 -3.31 -12.29 -13.88
C ILE A 107 -1.93 -11.65 -13.71
N TRP A 108 -1.00 -12.02 -14.59
CA TRP A 108 0.32 -11.40 -14.67
C TRP A 108 0.20 -9.90 -14.96
N HIS A 109 0.87 -9.08 -14.15
CA HIS A 109 0.84 -7.63 -14.26
C HIS A 109 2.15 -7.02 -13.78
N PHE A 110 2.29 -5.73 -14.06
CA PHE A 110 3.34 -4.87 -13.55
C PHE A 110 2.68 -3.57 -13.09
N GLU A 111 3.16 -3.00 -11.98
CA GLU A 111 2.57 -1.80 -11.36
C GLU A 111 2.56 -0.57 -12.30
N ARG A 112 3.47 -0.51 -13.29
CA ARG A 112 3.70 0.67 -14.13
C ARG A 112 3.33 0.47 -15.60
N THR A 113 2.09 0.73 -15.99
CA THR A 113 1.69 0.62 -17.41
C THR A 113 1.70 1.92 -18.23
N ASN A 114 1.79 3.13 -17.64
CA ASN A 114 1.58 4.33 -18.49
C ASN A 114 2.09 5.71 -17.98
N ASN A 115 3.34 5.83 -17.52
CA ASN A 115 3.95 7.16 -17.48
C ASN A 115 4.58 7.45 -18.85
N LYS A 116 3.86 8.18 -19.72
CA LYS A 116 4.54 8.97 -20.74
C LYS A 116 5.32 10.05 -19.98
N HIS A 117 6.64 9.96 -20.07
CA HIS A 117 7.55 11.04 -19.69
C HIS A 117 7.21 12.33 -20.45
#